data_AF-A0A7S2BQB2-F1
#
_entry.id   AF-A0A7S2BQB2-F1
#
_cell.length_a   1.000
_cell.length_b   1.000
_cell.length_c   1.000
_cell.angle_alpha   90.00
_cell.angle_beta   90.00
_cell.angle_gamma   90.00
#
_symmetry.space_group_name_H-M   'P 1'
#
loop_
_entity.id
_entity.type
_entity.pdbx_description
1 polymer ?
#
loop_
_entity_poly.entity_id
_entity_poly.type
_entity_poly.pdbx_seq_one_letter_code
_entity_poly.pdbx_strand_id
1 'polypeptide(L)'
;RMMAPTLAGTPASSMTRMRRSTGPEVAFGPEGETREENLSVVIGELVPGFTLRGTLGTPEDGARRLLASSIAKEGLRETTLLDAFERPSTQSGMPLYQFEYRVDYIGERAEA
;
A
#
# COMPACT_ATOMS: atom_id res chain seq x y z
N ARG A 1 51.03 9.63 40.59
CA ARG A 1 50.61 10.25 39.31
C ARG A 1 50.21 9.15 38.34
N MET A 2 48.95 8.75 38.33
CA MET A 2 48.31 8.09 37.18
C MET A 2 46.85 8.55 37.18
N MET A 3 46.49 9.22 36.09
CA MET A 3 45.16 9.70 35.76
C MET A 3 44.39 8.55 35.14
N ALA A 4 43.14 8.33 35.55
CA ALA A 4 42.16 7.57 34.78
C ALA A 4 41.15 8.57 34.20
N PRO A 5 40.99 8.67 32.87
CA PRO A 5 39.83 9.34 32.30
C PRO A 5 38.73 8.30 32.04
N THR A 6 37.64 8.46 32.76
CA THR A 6 36.31 7.96 32.40
C THR A 6 35.90 8.55 31.05
N LEU A 7 35.49 7.72 30.09
CA LEU A 7 34.57 8.16 29.04
C LEU A 7 33.38 7.20 28.97
N ALA A 8 32.21 7.80 29.17
CA ALA A 8 30.90 7.22 29.15
C ALA A 8 30.59 6.55 27.80
N GLY A 9 30.14 5.30 27.84
CA GLY A 9 29.45 4.67 26.73
C GLY A 9 28.02 5.19 26.68
N THR A 10 27.74 6.12 25.77
CA THR A 10 26.37 6.48 25.39
C THR A 10 25.85 5.34 24.50
N PRO A 11 24.80 4.58 24.88
CA PRO A 11 24.08 3.83 23.86
C PRO A 11 23.35 4.87 23.02
N ALA A 12 23.90 5.15 21.83
CA ALA A 12 23.10 5.74 20.78
C ALA A 12 21.95 4.76 20.54
N SER A 13 20.77 5.08 21.07
CA SER A 13 19.51 4.50 20.62
C SER A 13 19.48 4.70 19.11
N SER A 14 19.89 3.65 18.40
CA SER A 14 19.60 3.49 16.99
C SER A 14 18.08 3.47 16.92
N MET A 15 17.48 4.64 16.70
CA MET A 15 16.14 4.70 16.13
C MET A 15 16.27 4.00 14.80
N THR A 16 16.02 2.70 14.80
CA THR A 16 15.72 1.93 13.60
C THR A 16 14.53 2.66 12.99
N ARG A 17 14.83 3.54 12.04
CA ARG A 17 13.83 4.17 11.19
C ARG A 17 13.18 3.01 10.45
N MET A 18 12.09 2.51 11.02
CA MET A 18 11.29 1.44 10.45
C MET A 18 10.99 1.88 9.02
N ARG A 19 11.63 1.20 8.07
CA ARG A 19 11.42 1.49 6.66
C ARG A 19 9.95 1.22 6.43
N ARG A 20 9.18 2.27 6.11
CA ARG A 20 7.82 2.14 5.57
C ARG A 20 7.88 1.05 4.50
N SER A 21 7.29 -0.11 4.74
CA SER A 21 7.15 -1.12 3.70
C SER A 21 6.25 -0.50 2.65
N THR A 22 6.84 -0.12 1.51
CA THR A 22 6.10 0.43 0.36
C THR A 22 5.54 -0.70 -0.51
N GLY A 23 5.38 -1.90 0.03
CA GLY A 23 5.02 -3.11 -0.68
C GLY A 23 3.94 -3.90 0.06
N PRO A 24 3.34 -4.91 -0.59
CA PRO A 24 2.33 -5.74 0.03
C PRO A 24 2.91 -6.55 1.20
N GLU A 25 2.06 -6.83 2.18
CA GLU A 25 2.40 -7.72 3.29
C GLU A 25 2.46 -9.17 2.81
N VAL A 26 1.54 -9.55 1.92
CA VAL A 26 1.49 -10.88 1.31
C VAL A 26 1.10 -10.76 -0.16
N ALA A 27 1.70 -11.59 -1.02
CA ALA A 27 1.34 -11.74 -2.42
C ALA A 27 1.27 -13.22 -2.80
N PHE A 28 0.21 -13.59 -3.51
CA PHE A 28 -0.08 -14.93 -4.00
C PHE A 28 -0.24 -14.90 -5.53
N GLY A 29 0.18 -15.97 -6.20
CA GLY A 29 0.01 -16.17 -7.64
C GLY A 29 0.21 -17.65 -8.01
N PRO A 30 -0.18 -18.05 -9.23
CA PRO A 30 -0.07 -19.42 -9.69
C PRO A 30 1.40 -19.88 -9.81
N GLU A 31 1.64 -21.18 -9.60
CA GLU A 31 2.96 -21.78 -9.76
C GLU A 31 3.34 -21.87 -11.24
N GLY A 32 4.55 -21.41 -11.60
CA GLY A 32 5.14 -21.66 -12.92
C GLY A 32 4.68 -20.77 -14.09
N GLU A 33 3.77 -19.81 -13.88
CA GLU A 33 3.21 -18.96 -14.95
C GLU A 33 3.80 -17.54 -15.03
N THR A 34 3.36 -16.77 -16.05
CA THR A 34 3.72 -15.39 -16.42
C THR A 34 3.49 -14.33 -15.34
N ARG A 35 2.99 -14.72 -14.15
CA ARG A 35 2.64 -13.86 -13.00
C ARG A 35 1.52 -12.86 -13.28
N GLU A 36 0.72 -13.09 -14.32
CA GLU A 36 -0.33 -12.15 -14.76
C GLU A 36 -1.54 -12.14 -13.84
N GLU A 37 -1.95 -13.30 -13.34
CA GLU A 37 -2.96 -13.39 -12.27
C GLU A 37 -2.27 -13.41 -10.91
N ASN A 38 -2.59 -12.45 -10.05
CA ASN A 38 -2.04 -12.35 -8.72
C ASN A 38 -3.01 -11.65 -7.76
N LEU A 39 -2.88 -11.99 -6.47
CA LEU A 39 -3.59 -11.34 -5.37
C LEU A 39 -2.56 -10.83 -4.37
N SER A 40 -2.71 -9.56 -3.96
CA SER A 40 -1.86 -8.97 -2.94
C SER A 40 -2.68 -8.30 -1.84
N VAL A 41 -2.16 -8.35 -0.61
CA VAL A 41 -2.75 -7.71 0.56
C VAL A 41 -1.79 -6.62 1.03
N VAL A 42 -2.28 -5.38 1.06
CA VAL A 42 -1.53 -4.23 1.56
C VAL A 42 -2.13 -3.80 2.89
N ILE A 43 -1.32 -3.76 3.94
CA ILE A 43 -1.73 -3.28 5.27
C ILE A 43 -1.05 -1.94 5.51
N GLY A 44 -1.86 -0.89 5.68
CA GLY A 44 -1.39 0.45 5.99
C GLY A 44 -1.67 0.81 7.45
N GLU A 45 -0.77 1.58 8.06
CA GLU A 45 -1.03 2.20 9.36
C GLU A 45 -2.09 3.30 9.22
N LEU A 46 -3.07 3.28 10.13
CA LEU A 46 -4.14 4.26 10.18
C LEU A 46 -3.83 5.33 11.22
N VAL A 47 -4.11 6.59 10.86
CA VAL A 47 -4.04 7.69 11.83
C VAL A 47 -5.20 7.60 12.84
N PRO A 48 -5.03 8.09 14.08
CA PRO A 48 -6.13 8.13 15.04
C PRO A 48 -7.37 8.83 14.48
N GLY A 49 -8.55 8.24 14.68
CA GLY A 49 -9.82 8.76 14.17
C GLY A 49 -10.08 8.48 12.68
N PHE A 50 -9.24 7.68 12.01
CA PHE A 50 -9.49 7.24 10.65
C PHE A 50 -10.82 6.47 10.53
N THR A 51 -11.61 6.83 9.52
CA THR A 51 -12.73 6.03 9.03
C THR A 51 -12.72 6.07 7.51
N LEU A 52 -13.21 5.01 6.86
CA LEU A 52 -13.27 4.97 5.39
C LEU A 52 -14.04 6.20 4.85
N ARG A 53 -15.26 6.40 5.34
CA ARG A 53 -16.11 7.52 4.91
C ARG A 53 -15.51 8.89 5.25
N GLY A 54 -14.99 9.06 6.46
CA GLY A 54 -14.50 10.36 6.94
C GLY A 54 -13.16 10.76 6.34
N THR A 55 -12.32 9.80 5.93
CA THR A 55 -10.98 10.09 5.41
C THR A 55 -10.86 9.92 3.90
N LEU A 56 -11.57 8.97 3.32
CA LEU A 56 -11.50 8.66 1.88
C LEU A 56 -12.67 9.19 1.06
N GLY A 57 -13.77 9.61 1.69
CA GLY A 57 -14.97 10.07 0.97
C GLY A 57 -15.87 8.90 0.59
N THR A 58 -16.55 8.96 -0.56
CA THR A 58 -17.32 7.83 -1.08
C THR A 58 -16.39 6.69 -1.57
N PRO A 59 -16.92 5.50 -1.89
CA PRO A 59 -16.14 4.45 -2.54
C PRO A 59 -15.41 4.92 -3.80
N GLU A 60 -16.06 5.72 -4.65
CA GLU A 60 -15.48 6.30 -5.85
C GLU A 60 -14.32 7.26 -5.53
N ASP A 61 -14.47 8.12 -4.53
CA ASP A 61 -13.42 9.06 -4.09
C ASP A 61 -12.19 8.28 -3.60
N GLY A 62 -12.42 7.29 -2.74
CA GLY A 62 -11.37 6.42 -2.21
C GLY A 62 -10.65 5.64 -3.30
N ALA A 63 -11.39 5.05 -4.24
CA ALA A 63 -10.84 4.31 -5.37
C ALA A 63 -9.98 5.21 -6.27
N ARG A 64 -10.49 6.39 -6.67
CA ARG A 64 -9.74 7.34 -7.51
C ARG A 64 -8.45 7.78 -6.84
N ARG A 65 -8.48 8.06 -5.54
CA ARG A 65 -7.29 8.45 -4.78
C ARG A 65 -6.26 7.32 -4.71
N LEU A 66 -6.70 6.08 -4.48
CA LEU A 66 -5.82 4.92 -4.45
C LEU A 66 -5.18 4.67 -5.82
N LEU A 67 -5.99 4.66 -6.88
CA LEU A 67 -5.50 4.46 -8.26
C LEU A 67 -4.46 5.51 -8.63
N ALA A 68 -4.74 6.80 -8.39
CA ALA A 68 -3.83 7.89 -8.72
C ALA A 68 -2.51 7.84 -7.93
N SER A 69 -2.55 7.42 -6.66
CA SER A 69 -1.36 7.44 -5.79
C SER A 69 -0.51 6.17 -5.86
N SER A 70 -1.10 5.02 -6.18
CA SER A 70 -0.45 3.71 -6.00
C SER A 70 -0.31 2.91 -7.29
N ILE A 71 -1.23 3.08 -8.25
CA ILE A 71 -1.32 2.23 -9.44
C ILE A 71 -0.92 2.97 -10.71
N ALA A 72 -1.51 4.14 -10.96
CA ALA A 72 -1.21 4.96 -12.12
C ALA A 72 0.28 5.38 -12.12
N LYS A 73 0.87 5.46 -13.31
CA LYS A 73 2.22 5.99 -13.49
C LYS A 73 2.30 6.62 -14.87
N GLU A 74 2.54 7.93 -14.90
CA GLU A 74 2.62 8.70 -16.14
C GLU A 74 3.57 8.05 -17.16
N GLY A 75 3.10 7.94 -18.41
CA GLY A 75 3.85 7.32 -19.51
C GLY A 75 4.00 5.79 -19.45
N LEU A 76 3.48 5.12 -18.41
CA LEU A 76 3.64 3.67 -18.24
C LEU A 76 2.31 2.94 -17.99
N ARG A 77 1.47 3.47 -17.09
CA ARG A 77 0.23 2.84 -16.64
C ARG A 77 -0.86 3.89 -16.53
N GLU A 78 -1.90 3.73 -17.33
CA GLU A 78 -3.15 4.48 -17.24
C GLU A 78 -4.20 3.63 -16.52
N THR A 79 -5.04 4.26 -15.69
CA THR A 79 -6.05 3.55 -14.88
C THR A 79 -7.45 4.07 -15.17
N THR A 80 -8.39 3.16 -15.42
CA THR A 80 -9.83 3.48 -15.56
C THR A 80 -10.62 2.83 -14.44
N LEU A 81 -11.37 3.61 -13.66
CA LEU A 81 -12.32 3.10 -12.67
C LEU A 81 -13.59 2.63 -13.40
N LEU A 82 -13.99 1.38 -13.19
CA LEU A 82 -15.16 0.75 -13.83
C LEU A 82 -16.38 0.79 -12.92
N ASP A 83 -16.22 0.43 -11.65
CA ASP A 83 -17.29 0.45 -10.65
C ASP A 83 -16.72 0.65 -9.24
N ALA A 84 -17.52 1.19 -8.33
CA ALA A 84 -17.18 1.31 -6.91
C ALA A 84 -18.44 1.32 -6.05
N PHE A 85 -18.41 0.60 -4.93
CA PHE A 85 -19.53 0.54 -4.00
C PHE A 85 -19.08 0.21 -2.57
N GLU A 86 -19.98 0.47 -1.62
CA GLU A 86 -19.83 0.11 -0.22
C GLU A 86 -20.70 -1.11 0.08
N ARG A 87 -20.13 -2.08 0.81
CA ARG A 87 -20.90 -3.20 1.36
C ARG A 87 -20.42 -3.56 2.76
N PRO A 88 -21.25 -4.17 3.61
CA PRO A 88 -20.77 -4.69 4.89
C PRO A 88 -19.91 -5.95 4.70
N SER A 89 -18.88 -6.09 5.54
CA SER A 89 -18.14 -7.33 5.72
C SER A 89 -19.07 -8.43 6.23
N THR A 90 -19.05 -9.59 5.59
CA THR A 90 -19.84 -10.75 6.04
C THR A 90 -19.33 -11.35 7.34
N GLN A 91 -18.10 -11.01 7.77
CA GLN A 91 -17.50 -11.50 9.02
C GLN A 91 -17.66 -10.52 10.18
N SER A 92 -17.35 -9.24 9.96
CA SER A 92 -17.31 -8.23 11.03
C SER A 92 -18.48 -7.24 11.00
N GLY A 93 -19.27 -7.21 9.91
CA GLY A 93 -20.30 -6.20 9.69
C GLY A 93 -19.77 -4.79 9.39
N MET A 94 -18.44 -4.58 9.44
CA MET A 94 -17.82 -3.29 9.16
C MET A 94 -17.91 -2.92 7.67
N PRO A 95 -17.99 -1.62 7.32
CA PRO A 95 -18.04 -1.19 5.93
C PRO A 95 -16.75 -1.57 5.18
N LEU A 96 -16.92 -2.06 3.96
CA LEU A 96 -15.86 -2.35 3.00
C LEU A 96 -16.08 -1.54 1.73
N TYR A 97 -15.02 -0.89 1.26
CA TYR A 97 -15.02 -0.25 -0.05
C TYR A 97 -14.50 -1.27 -1.05
N GLN A 98 -15.30 -1.54 -2.07
CA GLN A 98 -14.96 -2.44 -3.17
C GLN A 98 -15.04 -1.65 -4.46
N PHE A 99 -14.06 -1.85 -5.34
CA PHE A 99 -14.02 -1.20 -6.64
C PHE A 99 -13.34 -2.09 -7.67
N GLU A 100 -13.73 -1.90 -8.92
CA GLU A 100 -13.18 -2.58 -10.08
C GLU A 100 -12.53 -1.55 -11.00
N TYR A 101 -11.36 -1.87 -11.53
CA TYR A 101 -10.60 -0.97 -12.39
C TYR A 101 -9.83 -1.75 -13.45
N ARG A 102 -9.51 -1.06 -14.54
CA ARG A 102 -8.60 -1.54 -15.59
C ARG A 102 -7.30 -0.74 -15.55
N VAL A 103 -6.18 -1.42 -15.83
CA VAL A 103 -4.88 -0.80 -16.06
C VAL A 103 -4.49 -1.05 -17.51
N ASP A 104 -4.24 0.02 -18.25
CA ASP A 104 -3.74 -0.01 -19.60
C ASP A 104 -2.24 0.32 -19.59
N TYR A 105 -1.39 -0.56 -20.13
CA TYR A 105 0.06 -0.40 -20.16
C TYR A 105 0.47 0.22 -21.49
N ILE A 106 0.94 1.47 -21.45
CA ILE A 106 1.17 2.31 -22.64
C ILE A 106 2.64 2.43 -23.04
N GLY A 107 3.56 1.86 -22.26
CA GLY A 107 4.99 1.79 -22.58
C GLY A 107 5.42 0.45 -23.16
N GLU A 108 6.51 0.42 -23.94
CA GLU A 108 7.15 -0.84 -24.34
C GLU A 108 7.48 -1.67 -23.09
N ARG A 109 7.02 -2.93 -23.05
CA ARG A 109 7.54 -3.91 -22.09
C ARG A 109 9.03 -4.04 -22.40
N ALA A 110 9.89 -3.44 -21.58
CA ALA A 110 11.29 -3.81 -21.57
C ALA A 110 11.33 -5.31 -21.21
N GLU A 111 11.58 -6.16 -22.20
CA GLU A 111 11.81 -7.58 -21.99
C GLU A 111 12.94 -7.72 -20.97
N ALA A 112 12.69 -8.51 -19.92
CA ALA A 112 13.66 -8.87 -18.90
C ALA A 112 14.06 -10.34 -19.08
#